data_AF-W1N936-F1
#
_entry.id   AF-W1N936-F1
#
_cell.length_a   1.000
_cell.length_b   1.000
_cell.length_c   1.000
_cell.angle_alpha   90.00
_cell.angle_beta   90.00
_cell.angle_gamma   90.00
#
_symmetry.space_group_name_H-M   'P 1'
#
loop_
_entity.id
_entity.type
_entity.pdbx_description
1 polymer ?
#
loop_
_entity_poly.entity_id
_entity_poly.type
_entity_poly.pdbx_seq_one_letter_code
_entity_poly.pdbx_strand_id
1 'polypeptide(L)'
;MVTQTTLPALKPISAAVSNATASLVGTDSLLGGDLLGGVLNTHLLGSLLSDDGLLGGLLGGDGLLGGLVGGLLGSDGLVGGLLGGDGLVGGLLGGLLGGDGLLGGLLGGGSNNLDLVTEIANGVVTVVGGVAAQVVDTAAYASALVQGSLVGVLADGGLLDQLIDDDLTSLPVSELGDAAALIANQVGSVVENTVDGALQFAQNRLDGVLSDDALVDALASIGNGALGDLLSGAEGQLDSIGDVADALTEELSASLEGAFDLVRSAVDDVLGNNGLVDQITSALDDVIENGQVNIPVGELTEAISGVIGNVATQLSGAFDEAFTGVVGDLQGLLEADGMLGGLLGADLVDGVIGEDGLLGGLTGGGGLLGGLLGEDGLVGSLLGEDGLLGGLLGGDGLLGGLLGGDGLVGGLLGGDGLVGGLLGGDGLVGGLLGGDGLVGGLLGGDGLVGGLLGEDGLVGGLTGGLLDGDGLVGGLLGDDGLVGGLLGGDGLVGGLLGDDGLVGGVTGGLLSNDGLVSGIELVGANNELVIPEVA
;
A
#
# COMPACT_ATOMS: atom_id res chain seq x y z
N MET A 1 13.54 7.55 7.04
CA MET A 1 14.28 7.99 8.25
C MET A 1 15.61 7.23 8.29
N VAL A 2 16.60 7.70 7.54
CA VAL A 2 18.00 7.24 7.64
C VAL A 2 18.81 8.50 7.92
N THR A 3 19.23 8.60 9.16
CA THR A 3 19.96 9.72 9.73
C THR A 3 21.34 9.82 9.11
N GLN A 4 21.75 11.06 8.81
CA GLN A 4 23.11 11.46 8.46
C GLN A 4 24.14 10.60 9.23
N THR A 5 24.90 9.79 8.50
CA THR A 5 26.19 9.30 8.95
C THR A 5 27.15 10.48 8.97
N THR A 6 27.05 11.27 10.04
CA THR A 6 28.03 12.28 10.39
C THR A 6 29.38 11.57 10.50
N LEU A 7 30.32 11.84 9.58
CA LEU A 7 31.73 11.48 9.69
C LEU A 7 32.35 12.35 10.80
N PRO A 8 32.57 11.85 12.04
CA PRO A 8 33.12 12.67 13.12
C PRO A 8 34.66 12.65 13.13
N ALA A 9 35.29 11.98 12.16
CA ALA A 9 36.69 11.56 12.27
C ALA A 9 37.73 12.59 11.80
N LEU A 10 37.37 13.66 11.08
CA LEU A 10 38.36 14.56 10.47
C LEU A 10 38.77 15.76 11.34
N LYS A 11 37.89 16.25 12.22
CA LYS A 11 38.21 17.38 13.14
C LYS A 11 39.35 17.07 14.14
N PRO A 12 39.42 15.88 14.75
CA PRO A 12 40.52 15.54 15.65
C PRO A 12 41.87 15.47 14.92
N ILE A 13 41.87 15.00 13.67
CA ILE A 13 43.08 14.84 12.85
C ILE A 13 43.62 16.22 12.43
N SER A 14 42.76 17.14 11.99
CA SER A 14 43.13 18.53 11.66
C SER A 14 43.77 19.26 12.85
N ALA A 15 43.20 19.12 14.05
CA ALA A 15 43.74 19.73 15.27
C ALA A 15 45.06 19.10 15.72
N ALA A 16 45.20 17.78 15.58
CA ALA A 16 46.43 17.06 15.91
C ALA A 16 47.58 17.43 14.95
N VAL A 17 47.29 17.52 13.66
CA VAL A 17 48.27 17.93 12.63
C VAL A 17 48.70 19.38 12.84
N SER A 18 47.76 20.29 13.18
CA SER A 18 48.04 21.70 13.43
C SER A 18 48.92 21.93 14.67
N ASN A 19 48.70 21.18 15.76
CA ASN A 19 49.56 21.25 16.95
C ASN A 19 50.95 20.65 16.72
N ALA A 20 51.04 19.57 15.95
CA ALA A 20 52.33 18.97 15.60
C ALA A 20 53.17 19.88 14.68
N THR A 21 52.54 20.59 13.73
CA THR A 21 53.25 21.56 12.86
C THR A 21 53.74 22.78 13.62
N ALA A 22 52.96 23.31 14.57
CA ALA A 22 53.38 24.46 15.38
C ALA A 22 54.62 24.16 16.25
N SER A 23 54.74 22.93 16.77
CA SER A 23 55.89 22.53 17.60
C SER A 23 57.16 22.27 16.80
N LEU A 24 57.05 21.97 15.50
CA LEU A 24 58.18 21.60 14.65
C LEU A 24 58.77 22.77 13.84
N VAL A 25 57.93 23.77 13.52
CA VAL A 25 58.25 24.93 12.65
C VAL A 25 58.59 26.20 13.47
N GLY A 26 58.62 26.12 14.80
CA GLY A 26 59.07 27.22 15.66
C GLY A 26 60.48 27.68 15.26
N THR A 27 60.68 28.99 15.20
CA THR A 27 61.89 29.65 14.67
C THR A 27 63.21 29.31 15.37
N ASP A 28 63.16 28.54 16.46
CA ASP A 28 64.31 28.10 17.26
C ASP A 28 64.55 26.57 17.19
N SER A 29 63.90 25.85 16.26
CA SER A 29 64.10 24.41 16.05
C SER A 29 65.33 24.11 15.17
N LEU A 30 66.18 23.17 15.61
CA LEU A 30 67.43 22.74 14.96
C LEU A 30 67.28 22.13 13.55
N LEU A 31 66.05 21.97 13.05
CA LEU A 31 65.75 21.38 11.73
C LEU A 31 65.02 22.36 10.79
N GLY A 32 65.03 23.66 11.13
CA GLY A 32 64.51 24.72 10.27
C GLY A 32 65.40 24.96 9.06
N GLY A 33 65.16 24.22 7.97
CA GLY A 33 65.82 24.46 6.69
C GLY A 33 65.10 23.78 5.52
N ASP A 34 64.21 24.53 4.88
CA ASP A 34 63.65 24.43 3.51
C ASP A 34 63.07 23.11 2.96
N LEU A 35 63.40 21.93 3.48
CA LEU A 35 62.90 20.65 2.96
C LEU A 35 61.57 20.25 3.62
N LEU A 36 61.51 20.35 4.95
CA LEU A 36 60.30 20.08 5.75
C LEU A 36 59.29 21.23 5.67
N GLY A 37 59.78 22.46 5.70
CA GLY A 37 58.94 23.66 5.61
C GLY A 37 58.28 23.85 4.24
N GLY A 38 58.73 23.17 3.18
CA GLY A 38 58.08 23.18 1.86
C GLY A 38 56.92 22.18 1.75
N VAL A 39 57.05 21.00 2.38
CA VAL A 39 56.00 19.96 2.35
C VAL A 39 54.97 20.15 3.46
N LEU A 40 55.42 20.57 4.64
CA LEU A 40 54.56 20.99 5.77
C LEU A 40 54.12 22.46 5.63
N ASN A 41 54.53 23.18 4.59
CA ASN A 41 54.02 24.51 4.34
C ASN A 41 52.50 24.41 4.21
N THR A 42 51.80 25.23 4.99
CA THR A 42 50.35 25.33 5.09
C THR A 42 49.65 25.56 3.74
N HIS A 43 50.38 25.82 2.67
CA HIS A 43 49.88 26.07 1.33
C HIS A 43 49.51 24.80 0.55
N LEU A 44 50.26 23.70 0.65
CA LEU A 44 49.97 22.48 -0.13
C LEU A 44 48.87 21.63 0.53
N LEU A 45 49.01 21.38 1.84
CA LEU A 45 47.97 20.70 2.61
C LEU A 45 46.73 21.59 2.78
N GLY A 46 46.91 22.91 2.94
CA GLY A 46 45.79 23.85 2.99
C GLY A 46 44.99 23.89 1.69
N SER A 47 45.64 23.92 0.53
CA SER A 47 44.94 23.91 -0.77
C SER A 47 44.30 22.56 -1.12
N LEU A 48 44.75 21.46 -0.53
CA LEU A 48 44.16 20.14 -0.71
C LEU A 48 42.96 19.90 0.22
N LEU A 49 43.08 20.28 1.50
CA LEU A 49 42.14 19.90 2.57
C LEU A 49 41.20 21.01 3.05
N SER A 50 41.36 22.27 2.60
CA SER A 50 40.42 23.33 2.97
C SER A 50 39.03 23.12 2.36
N ASP A 51 38.02 23.78 2.93
CA ASP A 51 36.64 23.76 2.42
C ASP A 51 36.56 24.29 0.96
N ASP A 52 37.42 25.25 0.61
CA ASP A 52 37.61 25.76 -0.75
C ASP A 52 38.71 25.02 -1.55
N GLY A 53 39.32 24.01 -0.94
CA GLY A 53 40.42 23.23 -1.49
C GLY A 53 39.93 22.12 -2.42
N LEU A 54 40.86 21.33 -2.98
CA LEU A 54 40.50 20.30 -3.95
C LEU A 54 39.53 19.26 -3.38
N LEU A 55 39.70 18.84 -2.12
CA LEU A 55 38.82 17.90 -1.45
C LEU A 55 37.52 18.56 -0.96
N GLY A 56 37.58 19.82 -0.49
CA GLY A 56 36.38 20.57 -0.12
C GLY A 56 35.47 20.84 -1.32
N GLY A 57 36.04 21.21 -2.46
CA GLY A 57 35.30 21.38 -3.73
C GLY A 57 34.83 20.08 -4.36
N LEU A 58 35.44 18.94 -4.03
CA LEU A 58 35.01 17.62 -4.52
C LEU A 58 33.96 16.96 -3.61
N LEU A 59 34.16 17.01 -2.29
CA LEU A 59 33.40 16.26 -1.27
C LEU A 59 32.48 17.12 -0.40
N GLY A 60 32.63 18.44 -0.44
CA GLY A 60 31.79 19.37 0.33
C GLY A 60 30.32 19.28 -0.08
N GLY A 61 29.42 19.78 0.78
CA GLY A 61 27.97 19.77 0.53
C GLY A 61 27.58 20.44 -0.79
N ASP A 62 28.31 21.50 -1.17
CA ASP A 62 28.15 22.24 -2.42
C ASP A 62 29.19 21.82 -3.48
N GLY A 63 30.04 20.85 -3.15
CA GLY A 63 31.09 20.33 -4.01
C GLY A 63 30.53 19.42 -5.12
N LEU A 64 31.39 19.02 -6.05
CA LEU A 64 30.99 18.27 -7.24
C LEU A 64 30.21 16.98 -6.92
N LEU A 65 30.64 16.22 -5.90
CA LEU A 65 29.97 15.00 -5.47
C LEU A 65 28.78 15.28 -4.55
N GLY A 66 28.85 16.30 -3.70
CA GLY A 66 27.72 16.71 -2.86
C GLY A 66 26.52 17.17 -3.70
N GLY A 67 26.77 17.99 -4.71
CA GLY A 67 25.75 18.45 -5.67
C GLY A 67 25.23 17.33 -6.56
N LEU A 68 26.08 16.38 -6.96
CA LEU A 68 25.64 15.25 -7.78
C LEU A 68 24.81 14.24 -6.98
N VAL A 69 25.23 13.88 -5.76
CA VAL A 69 24.46 13.02 -4.87
C VAL A 69 23.16 13.71 -4.45
N GLY A 70 23.19 15.00 -4.11
CA GLY A 70 21.99 15.77 -3.77
C GLY A 70 21.03 15.90 -4.97
N GLY A 71 21.54 16.17 -6.16
CA GLY A 71 20.74 16.34 -7.38
C GLY A 71 20.18 15.04 -7.97
N LEU A 72 20.85 13.90 -7.77
CA LEU A 72 20.34 12.59 -8.23
C LEU A 72 19.53 11.86 -7.15
N LEU A 73 20.02 11.80 -5.91
CA LEU A 73 19.46 10.96 -4.83
C LEU A 73 18.70 11.74 -3.77
N GLY A 74 18.75 13.08 -3.78
CA GLY A 74 17.98 13.91 -2.86
C GLY A 74 16.48 13.79 -3.06
N SER A 75 15.69 14.24 -2.08
CA SER A 75 14.22 14.24 -2.13
C SER A 75 13.67 15.00 -3.34
N ASP A 76 14.34 16.08 -3.73
CA ASP A 76 13.99 16.91 -4.88
C ASP A 76 14.85 16.57 -6.12
N GLY A 77 15.71 15.55 -5.98
CA GLY A 77 16.59 15.08 -7.04
C GLY A 77 15.87 14.16 -8.02
N LEU A 78 16.58 13.70 -9.04
CA LEU A 78 16.03 12.87 -10.12
C LEU A 78 15.32 11.60 -9.62
N VAL A 79 15.92 10.88 -8.67
CA VAL A 79 15.33 9.67 -8.06
C VAL A 79 14.21 10.03 -7.08
N GLY A 80 14.38 11.08 -6.28
CA GLY A 80 13.36 11.55 -5.34
C GLY A 80 12.10 12.06 -6.03
N GLY A 81 12.23 12.79 -7.14
CA GLY A 81 11.11 13.27 -7.95
C GLY A 81 10.44 12.18 -8.79
N LEU A 82 11.10 11.04 -9.05
CA LEU A 82 10.48 9.89 -9.71
C LEU A 82 9.81 8.95 -8.71
N LEU A 83 10.51 8.58 -7.62
CA LEU A 83 10.11 7.53 -6.68
C LEU A 83 9.51 8.05 -5.37
N GLY A 84 9.64 9.35 -5.07
CA GLY A 84 9.10 9.95 -3.85
C GLY A 84 7.57 9.86 -3.78
N GLY A 85 7.01 10.09 -2.59
CA GLY A 85 5.56 10.03 -2.36
C GLY A 85 4.75 10.95 -3.29
N ASP A 86 5.31 12.12 -3.61
CA ASP A 86 4.73 13.11 -4.54
C ASP A 86 5.35 12.99 -5.95
N GLY A 87 6.24 12.02 -6.15
CA GLY A 87 6.95 11.80 -7.40
C GLY A 87 6.08 11.13 -8.45
N LEU A 88 6.59 11.03 -9.68
CA LEU A 88 5.81 10.54 -10.82
C LEU A 88 5.27 9.11 -10.60
N VAL A 89 6.08 8.20 -10.06
CA VAL A 89 5.68 6.82 -9.73
C VAL A 89 4.84 6.78 -8.45
N GLY A 90 5.22 7.52 -7.42
CA GLY A 90 4.48 7.56 -6.15
C GLY A 90 3.06 8.11 -6.31
N GLY A 91 2.90 9.16 -7.11
CA GLY A 91 1.60 9.75 -7.46
C GLY A 91 0.76 8.87 -8.37
N LEU A 92 1.37 8.19 -9.37
CA LEU A 92 0.66 7.21 -10.21
C LEU A 92 0.20 6.00 -9.39
N LEU A 93 1.07 5.39 -8.60
CA LEU A 93 0.72 4.26 -7.75
C LEU A 93 -0.23 4.67 -6.63
N GLY A 94 -0.08 5.87 -6.05
CA GLY A 94 -1.00 6.40 -5.04
C GLY A 94 -2.39 6.69 -5.59
N GLY A 95 -2.48 7.29 -6.78
CA GLY A 95 -3.76 7.55 -7.46
C GLY A 95 -4.42 6.30 -8.03
N LEU A 96 -3.66 5.23 -8.29
CA LEU A 96 -4.17 3.99 -8.85
C LEU A 96 -4.48 2.94 -7.77
N LEU A 97 -3.58 2.74 -6.80
CA LEU A 97 -3.65 1.68 -5.76
C LEU A 97 -3.95 2.22 -4.35
N GLY A 98 -3.93 3.53 -4.14
CA GLY A 98 -4.28 4.13 -2.85
C GLY A 98 -5.75 3.88 -2.50
N GLY A 99 -6.12 4.03 -1.23
CA GLY A 99 -7.49 3.75 -0.75
C GLY A 99 -8.60 4.55 -1.46
N ASP A 100 -8.27 5.78 -1.90
CA ASP A 100 -9.16 6.64 -2.71
C ASP A 100 -8.81 6.60 -4.21
N GLY A 101 -7.86 5.74 -4.60
CA GLY A 101 -7.39 5.60 -5.97
C GLY A 101 -8.31 4.72 -6.82
N LEU A 102 -8.07 4.66 -8.14
CA LEU A 102 -8.93 3.96 -9.10
C LEU A 102 -9.24 2.51 -8.69
N LEU A 103 -8.22 1.75 -8.26
CA LEU A 103 -8.37 0.38 -7.75
C LEU A 103 -8.75 0.32 -6.27
N GLY A 104 -8.42 1.34 -5.47
CA GLY A 104 -8.88 1.40 -4.07
C GLY A 104 -10.39 1.60 -3.98
N GLY A 105 -10.98 2.38 -4.87
CA GLY A 105 -12.43 2.47 -5.03
C GLY A 105 -13.03 1.17 -5.57
N LEU A 106 -12.36 0.54 -6.54
CA LEU A 106 -12.85 -0.68 -7.21
C LEU A 106 -12.72 -1.96 -6.35
N LEU A 107 -11.72 -2.05 -5.47
CA LEU A 107 -11.41 -3.23 -4.64
C LEU A 107 -11.57 -2.99 -3.13
N GLY A 108 -11.66 -1.74 -2.68
CA GLY A 108 -11.72 -1.35 -1.27
C GLY A 108 -13.13 -1.14 -0.72
N GLY A 109 -14.14 -0.99 -1.60
CA GLY A 109 -15.52 -1.29 -1.24
C GLY A 109 -15.64 -2.80 -1.10
N GLY A 110 -16.22 -3.31 -0.02
CA GLY A 110 -16.32 -4.75 0.27
C GLY A 110 -17.17 -5.59 -0.70
N SER A 111 -17.40 -5.08 -1.91
CA SER A 111 -18.13 -5.71 -3.00
C SER A 111 -17.10 -6.28 -3.97
N ASN A 112 -16.95 -7.60 -3.96
CA ASN A 112 -16.13 -8.28 -4.95
C ASN A 112 -16.79 -8.10 -6.33
N ASN A 113 -16.06 -8.20 -7.44
CA ASN A 113 -16.65 -8.09 -8.80
C ASN A 113 -17.84 -9.06 -9.06
N LEU A 114 -17.92 -10.14 -8.29
CA LEU A 114 -19.06 -11.06 -8.28
C LEU A 114 -20.34 -10.40 -7.73
N ASP A 115 -20.21 -9.48 -6.78
CA ASP A 115 -21.32 -8.76 -6.16
C ASP A 115 -21.97 -7.79 -7.17
N LEU A 116 -21.22 -7.25 -8.13
CA LEU A 116 -21.71 -6.34 -9.17
C LEU A 116 -22.63 -7.05 -10.18
N VAL A 117 -22.17 -8.17 -10.72
CA VAL A 117 -22.97 -9.03 -11.62
C VAL A 117 -24.19 -9.59 -10.87
N THR A 118 -23.99 -9.98 -9.61
CA THR A 118 -25.07 -10.47 -8.74
C THR A 118 -26.09 -9.36 -8.44
N GLU A 119 -25.66 -8.11 -8.26
CA GLU A 119 -26.52 -6.96 -8.02
C GLU A 119 -27.33 -6.57 -9.25
N ILE A 120 -26.72 -6.58 -10.45
CA ILE A 120 -27.45 -6.40 -11.71
C ILE A 120 -28.47 -7.53 -11.90
N ALA A 121 -28.05 -8.79 -11.76
CA ALA A 121 -28.95 -9.93 -11.91
C ALA A 121 -30.11 -9.88 -10.90
N ASN A 122 -29.84 -9.58 -9.63
CA ASN A 122 -30.87 -9.42 -8.60
C ASN A 122 -31.79 -8.22 -8.88
N GLY A 123 -31.25 -7.13 -9.42
CA GLY A 123 -32.03 -5.98 -9.84
C GLY A 123 -32.98 -6.33 -10.98
N VAL A 124 -32.49 -7.03 -12.01
CA VAL A 124 -33.32 -7.50 -13.14
C VAL A 124 -34.42 -8.42 -12.63
N VAL A 125 -34.10 -9.40 -11.77
CA VAL A 125 -35.10 -10.26 -11.12
C VAL A 125 -36.15 -9.43 -10.35
N THR A 126 -35.74 -8.33 -9.70
CA THR A 126 -36.65 -7.44 -8.98
C THR A 126 -37.58 -6.69 -9.93
N VAL A 127 -37.07 -6.19 -11.07
CA VAL A 127 -37.87 -5.53 -12.11
C VAL A 127 -38.86 -6.51 -12.71
N VAL A 128 -38.40 -7.68 -13.17
CA VAL A 128 -39.26 -8.73 -13.73
C VAL A 128 -40.31 -9.19 -12.72
N GLY A 129 -39.93 -9.38 -11.46
CA GLY A 129 -40.87 -9.69 -10.38
C GLY A 129 -41.91 -8.59 -10.14
N GLY A 130 -41.51 -7.33 -10.25
CA GLY A 130 -42.43 -6.18 -10.18
C GLY A 130 -43.42 -6.12 -11.33
N VAL A 131 -42.96 -6.40 -12.55
CA VAL A 131 -43.80 -6.52 -13.75
C VAL A 131 -44.78 -7.67 -13.60
N ALA A 132 -44.31 -8.86 -13.20
CA ALA A 132 -45.17 -10.02 -12.95
C ALA A 132 -46.25 -9.73 -11.90
N ALA A 133 -45.90 -9.02 -10.82
CA ALA A 133 -46.87 -8.61 -9.81
C ALA A 133 -47.94 -7.67 -10.39
N GLN A 134 -47.56 -6.73 -11.27
CA GLN A 134 -48.52 -5.87 -11.94
C GLN A 134 -49.43 -6.62 -12.91
N VAL A 135 -48.91 -7.63 -13.62
CA VAL A 135 -49.71 -8.54 -14.46
C VAL A 135 -50.76 -9.27 -13.62
N VAL A 136 -50.35 -9.86 -12.49
CA VAL A 136 -51.26 -10.56 -11.56
C VAL A 136 -52.34 -9.63 -11.00
N ASP A 137 -51.96 -8.44 -10.52
CA ASP A 137 -52.91 -7.47 -9.98
C ASP A 137 -53.93 -7.02 -11.03
N THR A 138 -53.46 -6.83 -12.27
CA THR A 138 -54.30 -6.42 -13.40
C THR A 138 -55.26 -7.54 -13.80
N ALA A 139 -54.77 -8.77 -13.86
CA ALA A 139 -55.57 -9.96 -14.14
C ALA A 139 -56.65 -10.19 -13.08
N ALA A 140 -56.29 -10.10 -11.80
CA ALA A 140 -57.21 -10.25 -10.69
C ALA A 140 -58.33 -9.19 -10.74
N TYR A 141 -57.99 -7.95 -11.07
CA TYR A 141 -58.98 -6.88 -11.22
C TYR A 141 -59.91 -7.11 -12.42
N ALA A 142 -59.36 -7.51 -13.57
CA ALA A 142 -60.14 -7.81 -14.77
C ALA A 142 -61.08 -9.01 -14.54
N SER A 143 -60.58 -10.08 -13.93
CA SER A 143 -61.34 -11.28 -13.54
C SER A 143 -62.47 -10.93 -12.56
N ALA A 144 -62.19 -10.08 -11.56
CA ALA A 144 -63.21 -9.58 -10.63
C ALA A 144 -64.27 -8.69 -11.31
N LEU A 145 -63.88 -7.89 -12.31
CA LEU A 145 -64.82 -7.09 -13.10
C LEU A 145 -65.80 -7.98 -13.89
N VAL A 146 -65.29 -9.05 -14.49
CA VAL A 146 -66.10 -10.04 -15.22
C VAL A 146 -67.05 -10.77 -14.27
N GLN A 147 -66.55 -11.36 -13.18
CA GLN A 147 -67.40 -12.01 -12.18
C GLN A 147 -68.44 -11.05 -11.59
N GLY A 148 -68.01 -9.88 -11.14
CA GLY A 148 -68.86 -8.91 -10.47
C GLY A 148 -69.95 -8.35 -11.38
N SER A 149 -69.65 -8.12 -12.67
CA SER A 149 -70.63 -7.55 -13.61
C SER A 149 -71.63 -8.60 -14.10
N LEU A 150 -71.18 -9.83 -14.43
CA LEU A 150 -72.07 -10.93 -14.82
C LEU A 150 -72.98 -11.36 -13.66
N VAL A 151 -72.44 -11.43 -12.43
CA VAL A 151 -73.24 -11.69 -11.22
C VAL A 151 -74.08 -10.46 -10.83
N GLY A 152 -73.64 -9.25 -11.18
CA GLY A 152 -74.42 -8.02 -11.00
C GLY A 152 -75.68 -8.01 -11.87
N VAL A 153 -75.61 -8.53 -13.09
CA VAL A 153 -76.78 -8.71 -13.98
C VAL A 153 -77.83 -9.63 -13.35
N LEU A 154 -77.40 -10.57 -12.49
CA LEU A 154 -78.29 -11.42 -11.68
C LEU A 154 -78.91 -10.67 -10.50
N ALA A 155 -78.15 -9.78 -9.86
CA ALA A 155 -78.55 -9.11 -8.62
C ALA A 155 -79.46 -7.90 -8.83
N ASP A 156 -79.38 -7.21 -9.97
CA ASP A 156 -80.18 -6.01 -10.23
C ASP A 156 -81.64 -6.33 -10.57
N GLY A 157 -81.99 -7.62 -10.68
CA GLY A 157 -83.34 -8.16 -10.88
C GLY A 157 -83.96 -7.82 -12.25
N GLY A 158 -83.62 -6.67 -12.84
CA GLY A 158 -84.33 -6.09 -13.95
C GLY A 158 -84.15 -6.79 -15.30
N LEU A 159 -83.04 -7.48 -15.56
CA LEU A 159 -82.82 -8.14 -16.86
C LEU A 159 -83.44 -9.54 -16.90
N LEU A 160 -83.27 -10.33 -15.82
CA LEU A 160 -83.92 -11.64 -15.69
C LEU A 160 -85.42 -11.53 -15.38
N ASP A 161 -85.88 -10.63 -14.52
CA ASP A 161 -87.32 -10.45 -14.30
C ASP A 161 -88.04 -9.92 -15.55
N GLN A 162 -87.36 -9.15 -16.43
CA GLN A 162 -87.94 -8.72 -17.72
C GLN A 162 -87.95 -9.82 -18.78
N LEU A 163 -86.93 -10.69 -18.78
CA LEU A 163 -86.88 -11.84 -19.68
C LEU A 163 -87.82 -12.96 -19.24
N ILE A 164 -88.01 -13.14 -17.93
CA ILE A 164 -88.87 -14.15 -17.29
C ILE A 164 -90.19 -13.51 -16.87
N ASP A 165 -90.74 -12.62 -17.70
CA ASP A 165 -92.11 -12.12 -17.49
C ASP A 165 -93.13 -13.27 -17.71
N ASP A 166 -94.41 -13.04 -17.39
CA ASP A 166 -95.51 -14.02 -17.42
C ASP A 166 -95.59 -14.83 -18.75
N ASP A 167 -95.03 -14.32 -19.85
CA ASP A 167 -94.92 -15.00 -21.14
C ASP A 167 -94.09 -16.31 -21.06
N LEU A 168 -92.94 -16.37 -20.36
CA LEU A 168 -92.15 -17.61 -20.29
C LEU A 168 -92.82 -18.72 -19.49
N THR A 169 -93.62 -18.35 -18.47
CA THR A 169 -94.38 -19.31 -17.68
C THR A 169 -95.55 -19.93 -18.46
N SER A 170 -95.95 -19.32 -19.58
CA SER A 170 -97.12 -19.70 -20.39
C SER A 170 -96.80 -20.19 -21.81
N LEU A 171 -95.52 -20.14 -22.24
CA LEU A 171 -95.08 -20.58 -23.56
C LEU A 171 -95.20 -22.11 -23.73
N PRO A 172 -95.62 -22.59 -24.92
CA PRO A 172 -95.56 -24.01 -25.23
C PRO A 172 -94.09 -24.47 -25.34
N VAL A 173 -93.80 -25.69 -24.89
CA VAL A 173 -92.44 -26.30 -24.91
C VAL A 173 -91.79 -26.25 -26.30
N SER A 174 -92.58 -26.20 -27.38
CA SER A 174 -92.08 -26.05 -28.76
C SER A 174 -91.42 -24.71 -29.07
N GLU A 175 -91.67 -23.67 -28.27
CA GLU A 175 -91.13 -22.31 -28.43
C GLU A 175 -90.03 -22.00 -27.40
N LEU A 176 -89.65 -22.99 -26.58
CA LEU A 176 -88.62 -22.84 -25.53
C LEU A 176 -87.23 -22.53 -26.10
N GLY A 177 -86.88 -23.11 -27.26
CA GLY A 177 -85.62 -22.84 -27.94
C GLY A 177 -85.50 -21.39 -28.42
N ASP A 178 -86.60 -20.79 -28.86
CA ASP A 178 -86.63 -19.39 -29.30
C ASP A 178 -86.47 -18.43 -28.10
N ALA A 179 -87.08 -18.76 -26.96
CA ALA A 179 -86.88 -18.05 -25.69
C ALA A 179 -85.44 -18.16 -25.18
N ALA A 180 -84.87 -19.37 -25.19
CA ALA A 180 -83.48 -19.62 -24.81
C ALA A 180 -82.50 -18.82 -25.67
N ALA A 181 -82.72 -18.76 -26.99
CA ALA A 181 -81.91 -17.97 -27.91
C ALA A 181 -81.98 -16.46 -27.62
N LEU A 182 -83.14 -15.94 -27.20
CA LEU A 182 -83.31 -14.52 -26.86
C LEU A 182 -82.56 -14.18 -25.56
N ILE A 183 -82.69 -15.00 -24.52
CA ILE A 183 -81.94 -14.87 -23.26
C ILE A 183 -80.43 -14.95 -23.55
N ALA A 184 -80.00 -15.93 -24.34
CA ALA A 184 -78.60 -16.11 -24.72
C ALA A 184 -78.03 -14.90 -25.48
N ASN A 185 -78.78 -14.29 -26.40
CA ASN A 185 -78.31 -13.09 -27.10
C ASN A 185 -78.10 -11.90 -26.16
N GLN A 186 -78.99 -11.70 -25.19
CA GLN A 186 -78.86 -10.60 -24.23
C GLN A 186 -77.71 -10.83 -23.25
N VAL A 187 -77.64 -12.03 -22.67
CA VAL A 187 -76.52 -12.43 -21.80
C VAL A 187 -75.21 -12.39 -22.57
N GLY A 188 -75.20 -12.84 -23.83
CA GLY A 188 -74.02 -12.83 -24.68
C GLY A 188 -73.50 -11.43 -24.97
N SER A 189 -74.38 -10.46 -25.22
CA SER A 189 -73.99 -9.06 -25.36
C SER A 189 -73.40 -8.47 -24.07
N VAL A 190 -73.93 -8.85 -22.91
CA VAL A 190 -73.36 -8.45 -21.61
C VAL A 190 -71.97 -9.06 -21.41
N VAL A 191 -71.81 -10.35 -21.72
CA VAL A 191 -70.53 -11.07 -21.66
C VAL A 191 -69.48 -10.36 -22.52
N GLU A 192 -69.79 -10.12 -23.79
CA GLU A 192 -68.85 -9.51 -24.74
C GLU A 192 -68.43 -8.10 -24.30
N ASN A 193 -69.39 -7.23 -23.93
CA ASN A 193 -69.08 -5.87 -23.45
C ASN A 193 -68.27 -5.87 -22.15
N THR A 194 -68.57 -6.81 -21.24
CA THR A 194 -67.87 -6.90 -19.95
C THR A 194 -66.43 -7.36 -20.15
N VAL A 195 -66.23 -8.40 -20.95
CA VAL A 195 -64.90 -8.94 -21.22
C VAL A 195 -64.06 -7.97 -22.05
N ASP A 196 -64.63 -7.33 -23.07
CA ASP A 196 -63.93 -6.31 -23.86
C ASP A 196 -63.50 -5.13 -22.97
N GLY A 197 -64.37 -4.69 -22.06
CA GLY A 197 -64.02 -3.65 -21.08
C GLY A 197 -62.90 -4.08 -20.11
N ALA A 198 -62.93 -5.34 -19.66
CA ALA A 198 -61.90 -5.90 -18.78
C ALA A 198 -60.55 -6.05 -19.51
N LEU A 199 -60.56 -6.53 -20.75
CA LEU A 199 -59.37 -6.64 -21.61
C LEU A 199 -58.78 -5.27 -21.92
N GLN A 200 -59.61 -4.30 -22.29
CA GLN A 200 -59.16 -2.93 -22.55
C GLN A 200 -58.60 -2.26 -21.30
N PHE A 201 -59.18 -2.50 -20.12
CA PHE A 201 -58.60 -2.05 -18.86
C PHE A 201 -57.20 -2.66 -18.64
N ALA A 202 -57.07 -3.97 -18.86
CA ALA A 202 -55.80 -4.67 -18.69
C ALA A 202 -54.72 -4.14 -19.65
N GLN A 203 -55.06 -3.99 -20.93
CA GLN A 203 -54.19 -3.41 -21.96
C GLN A 203 -53.68 -2.03 -21.55
N ASN A 204 -54.58 -1.09 -21.24
CA ASN A 204 -54.17 0.27 -20.86
C ASN A 204 -53.25 0.32 -19.63
N ARG A 205 -53.42 -0.62 -18.68
CA ARG A 205 -52.61 -0.69 -17.48
C ARG A 205 -51.22 -1.25 -17.76
N LEU A 206 -51.13 -2.25 -18.63
CA LEU A 206 -49.90 -2.96 -18.98
C LEU A 206 -49.07 -2.22 -20.04
N ASP A 207 -49.71 -1.45 -20.93
CA ASP A 207 -49.01 -0.55 -21.86
C ASP A 207 -48.13 0.47 -21.13
N GLY A 208 -48.56 0.93 -19.94
CA GLY A 208 -47.77 1.83 -19.10
C GLY A 208 -46.51 1.17 -18.51
N VAL A 209 -46.45 -0.16 -18.49
CA VAL A 209 -45.30 -0.95 -18.04
C VAL A 209 -44.35 -1.22 -19.21
N LEU A 210 -44.93 -1.49 -20.38
CA LEU A 210 -44.24 -1.75 -21.65
C LEU A 210 -43.72 -0.49 -22.35
N SER A 211 -43.98 0.71 -21.81
CA SER A 211 -43.49 1.94 -22.44
C SER A 211 -41.95 1.92 -22.51
N ASP A 212 -41.41 2.20 -23.70
CA ASP A 212 -39.97 2.18 -24.01
C ASP A 212 -39.09 2.76 -22.90
N ASP A 213 -39.48 3.90 -22.32
CA ASP A 213 -38.70 4.58 -21.29
C ASP A 213 -38.83 3.95 -19.89
N ALA A 214 -39.96 3.34 -19.54
CA ALA A 214 -40.22 2.91 -18.15
C ALA A 214 -39.38 1.69 -17.75
N LEU A 215 -39.27 0.71 -18.64
CA LEU A 215 -38.47 -0.50 -18.41
C LEU A 215 -36.99 -0.20 -18.47
N VAL A 216 -36.57 0.61 -19.46
CA VAL A 216 -35.20 1.08 -19.60
C VAL A 216 -34.78 1.90 -18.38
N ASP A 217 -35.62 2.84 -17.89
CA ASP A 217 -35.33 3.62 -16.70
C ASP A 217 -35.26 2.75 -15.44
N ALA A 218 -36.17 1.80 -15.28
CA ALA A 218 -36.17 0.86 -14.16
C ALA A 218 -34.88 0.03 -14.14
N LEU A 219 -34.46 -0.48 -15.30
CA LEU A 219 -33.25 -1.27 -15.46
C LEU A 219 -31.98 -0.41 -15.32
N ALA A 220 -31.96 0.80 -15.90
CA ALA A 220 -30.85 1.74 -15.79
C ALA A 220 -30.65 2.24 -14.35
N SER A 221 -31.71 2.30 -13.54
CA SER A 221 -31.60 2.66 -12.12
C SER A 221 -30.79 1.64 -11.31
N ILE A 222 -30.80 0.36 -11.71
CA ILE A 222 -29.99 -0.71 -11.11
C ILE A 222 -28.50 -0.45 -11.39
N GLY A 223 -28.19 -0.10 -12.65
CA GLY A 223 -26.83 0.23 -13.09
C GLY A 223 -26.29 1.51 -12.45
N ASN A 224 -27.10 2.57 -12.32
CA ASN A 224 -26.64 3.86 -11.80
C ASN A 224 -26.25 3.83 -10.30
N GLY A 225 -26.71 2.84 -9.52
CA GLY A 225 -26.32 2.67 -8.12
C GLY A 225 -24.95 2.01 -7.93
N ALA A 226 -24.69 0.91 -8.65
CA ALA A 226 -23.47 0.10 -8.51
C ALA A 226 -22.40 0.39 -9.57
N LEU A 227 -22.81 0.81 -10.77
CA LEU A 227 -21.97 1.07 -11.94
C LEU A 227 -21.89 2.56 -12.33
N GLY A 228 -22.73 3.44 -11.80
CA GLY A 228 -22.88 4.83 -12.29
C GLY A 228 -21.57 5.63 -12.41
N ASP A 229 -20.64 5.42 -11.47
CA ASP A 229 -19.33 6.07 -11.49
C ASP A 229 -18.34 5.41 -12.48
N LEU A 230 -18.51 4.13 -12.79
CA LEU A 230 -17.65 3.34 -13.71
C LEU A 230 -18.14 3.41 -15.18
N LEU A 231 -19.45 3.48 -15.39
CA LEU A 231 -20.13 3.49 -16.69
C LEU A 231 -20.19 4.85 -17.38
N SER A 232 -19.98 5.94 -16.63
CA SER A 232 -20.04 7.30 -17.19
C SER A 232 -19.04 7.53 -18.35
N GLY A 233 -18.09 6.60 -18.58
CA GLY A 233 -17.19 6.58 -19.73
C GLY A 233 -17.30 5.36 -20.67
N ALA A 234 -18.20 4.39 -20.41
CA ALA A 234 -18.31 3.15 -21.19
C ALA A 234 -19.63 3.10 -21.96
N GLU A 235 -19.66 3.78 -23.12
CA GLU A 235 -20.84 3.88 -23.99
C GLU A 235 -21.41 2.51 -24.44
N GLY A 236 -20.64 1.41 -24.36
CA GLY A 236 -21.04 0.09 -24.86
C GLY A 236 -21.74 -0.87 -23.89
N GLN A 237 -21.81 -0.58 -22.59
CA GLN A 237 -22.50 -1.46 -21.62
C GLN A 237 -23.97 -1.06 -21.38
N LEU A 238 -24.33 0.18 -21.70
CA LEU A 238 -25.72 0.61 -21.76
C LEU A 238 -26.49 -0.12 -22.86
N ASP A 239 -25.80 -0.50 -23.95
CA ASP A 239 -26.38 -1.30 -25.03
C ASP A 239 -26.90 -2.64 -24.50
N SER A 240 -26.15 -3.36 -23.63
CA SER A 240 -26.63 -4.62 -23.06
C SER A 240 -27.83 -4.47 -22.12
N ILE A 241 -27.95 -3.34 -21.40
CA ILE A 241 -29.16 -3.06 -20.59
C ILE A 241 -30.35 -2.73 -21.49
N GLY A 242 -30.11 -2.01 -22.59
CA GLY A 242 -31.09 -1.80 -23.66
C GLY A 242 -31.56 -3.13 -24.25
N ASP A 243 -30.63 -4.03 -24.60
CA ASP A 243 -30.95 -5.35 -25.13
C ASP A 243 -31.78 -6.19 -24.13
N VAL A 244 -31.49 -6.11 -22.83
CA VAL A 244 -32.30 -6.74 -21.76
C VAL A 244 -33.72 -6.14 -21.75
N ALA A 245 -33.84 -4.82 -21.85
CA ALA A 245 -35.12 -4.12 -21.82
C ALA A 245 -35.97 -4.44 -23.06
N ASP A 246 -35.34 -4.44 -24.24
CA ASP A 246 -35.96 -4.78 -25.52
C ASP A 246 -36.45 -6.24 -25.51
N ALA A 247 -35.62 -7.17 -25.06
CA ALA A 247 -35.98 -8.58 -24.93
C ALA A 247 -37.16 -8.79 -23.97
N LEU A 248 -37.17 -8.10 -22.82
CA LEU A 248 -38.30 -8.18 -21.89
C LEU A 248 -39.58 -7.62 -22.51
N THR A 249 -39.48 -6.50 -23.23
CA THR A 249 -40.62 -5.82 -23.86
C THR A 249 -41.21 -6.69 -24.96
N GLU A 250 -40.38 -7.31 -25.80
CA GLU A 250 -40.82 -8.21 -26.87
C GLU A 250 -41.55 -9.44 -26.30
N GLU A 251 -40.94 -10.12 -25.32
CA GLU A 251 -41.53 -11.33 -24.73
C GLU A 251 -42.83 -11.03 -23.97
N LEU A 252 -42.85 -9.97 -23.15
CA LEU A 252 -44.05 -9.59 -22.41
C LEU A 252 -45.19 -9.19 -23.36
N SER A 253 -44.88 -8.48 -24.45
CA SER A 253 -45.88 -8.10 -25.45
C SER A 253 -46.47 -9.33 -26.14
N ALA A 254 -45.62 -10.27 -26.58
CA ALA A 254 -46.07 -11.50 -27.24
C ALA A 254 -46.90 -12.38 -26.30
N SER A 255 -46.47 -12.52 -25.05
CA SER A 255 -47.17 -13.32 -24.05
C SER A 255 -48.52 -12.69 -23.66
N LEU A 256 -48.59 -11.36 -23.51
CA LEU A 256 -49.85 -10.65 -23.27
C LEU A 256 -50.83 -10.76 -24.44
N GLU A 257 -50.35 -10.67 -25.68
CA GLU A 257 -51.18 -10.89 -26.87
C GLU A 257 -51.79 -12.30 -26.86
N GLY A 258 -50.97 -13.32 -26.57
CA GLY A 258 -51.45 -14.70 -26.40
C GLY A 258 -52.47 -14.87 -25.27
N ALA A 259 -52.28 -14.16 -24.15
CA ALA A 259 -53.22 -14.18 -23.04
C ALA A 259 -54.57 -13.54 -23.41
N PHE A 260 -54.56 -12.40 -24.11
CA PHE A 260 -55.78 -11.75 -24.58
C PHE A 260 -56.53 -12.62 -25.60
N ASP A 261 -55.81 -13.27 -26.52
CA ASP A 261 -56.38 -14.21 -27.48
C ASP A 261 -57.00 -15.42 -26.78
N LEU A 262 -56.38 -15.95 -25.72
CA LEU A 262 -56.94 -17.06 -24.94
C LEU A 262 -58.25 -16.67 -24.26
N VAL A 263 -58.30 -15.48 -23.64
CA VAL A 263 -59.54 -14.97 -23.04
C VAL A 263 -60.62 -14.79 -24.11
N ARG A 264 -60.27 -14.24 -25.28
CA ARG A 264 -61.23 -14.05 -26.36
C ARG A 264 -61.72 -15.37 -26.95
N SER A 265 -60.86 -16.38 -27.05
CA SER A 265 -61.24 -17.75 -27.41
C SER A 265 -62.23 -18.34 -26.40
N ALA A 266 -62.03 -18.10 -25.10
CA ALA A 266 -62.97 -18.57 -24.08
C ALA A 266 -64.34 -17.87 -24.18
N VAL A 267 -64.37 -16.58 -24.55
CA VAL A 267 -65.62 -15.89 -24.89
C VAL A 267 -66.30 -16.52 -26.10
N ASP A 268 -65.55 -16.78 -27.17
CA ASP A 268 -66.09 -17.41 -28.37
C ASP A 268 -66.62 -18.82 -28.09
N ASP A 269 -65.98 -19.59 -27.20
CA ASP A 269 -66.47 -20.92 -26.76
C ASP A 269 -67.75 -20.82 -25.93
N VAL A 270 -67.84 -19.83 -25.04
CA VAL A 270 -69.07 -19.55 -24.27
C VAL A 270 -70.21 -19.11 -25.19
N LEU A 271 -69.96 -18.25 -26.17
CA LEU A 271 -70.98 -17.68 -27.05
C LEU A 271 -71.27 -18.54 -28.28
N GLY A 272 -70.39 -19.48 -28.60
CA GLY A 272 -70.42 -20.29 -29.81
C GLY A 272 -71.54 -21.32 -29.86
N ASN A 273 -71.59 -22.04 -30.97
CA ASN A 273 -72.58 -23.10 -31.18
C ASN A 273 -72.35 -24.22 -30.16
N ASN A 274 -73.33 -24.39 -29.26
CA ASN A 274 -73.33 -25.28 -28.09
C ASN A 274 -72.83 -24.69 -26.76
N GLY A 275 -72.56 -23.38 -26.72
CA GLY A 275 -72.23 -22.68 -25.47
C GLY A 275 -73.49 -22.23 -24.74
N LEU A 276 -73.73 -20.93 -24.76
CA LEU A 276 -74.73 -20.26 -23.94
C LEU A 276 -76.17 -20.67 -24.26
N VAL A 277 -76.52 -20.79 -25.55
CA VAL A 277 -77.87 -21.19 -26.00
C VAL A 277 -78.21 -22.59 -25.52
N ASP A 278 -77.29 -23.54 -25.63
CA ASP A 278 -77.50 -24.94 -25.23
C ASP A 278 -77.53 -25.08 -23.71
N GLN A 279 -76.66 -24.36 -22.98
CA GLN A 279 -76.69 -24.34 -21.52
C GLN A 279 -78.00 -23.77 -20.98
N ILE A 280 -78.50 -22.67 -21.57
CA ILE A 280 -79.81 -22.10 -21.21
C ILE A 280 -80.92 -23.07 -21.58
N THR A 281 -80.91 -23.64 -22.79
CA THR A 281 -81.92 -24.59 -23.24
C THR A 281 -81.99 -25.82 -22.32
N SER A 282 -80.84 -26.38 -21.94
CA SER A 282 -80.75 -27.53 -21.03
C SER A 282 -81.22 -27.17 -19.62
N ALA A 283 -80.84 -25.99 -19.11
CA ALA A 283 -81.28 -25.53 -17.79
C ALA A 283 -82.80 -25.28 -17.76
N LEU A 284 -83.38 -24.78 -18.84
CA LEU A 284 -84.83 -24.62 -18.95
C LEU A 284 -85.55 -25.98 -19.05
N ASP A 285 -85.01 -26.94 -19.81
CA ASP A 285 -85.56 -28.29 -19.95
C ASP A 285 -85.56 -29.06 -18.61
N ASP A 286 -84.51 -28.91 -17.81
CA ASP A 286 -84.40 -29.53 -16.47
C ASP A 286 -85.47 -29.03 -15.48
N VAL A 287 -85.93 -27.78 -15.62
CA VAL A 287 -87.00 -27.22 -14.77
C VAL A 287 -88.40 -27.62 -15.29
N ILE A 288 -88.53 -27.95 -16.58
CA ILE A 288 -89.80 -28.37 -17.20
C ILE A 288 -90.00 -29.88 -17.04
N GLU A 289 -90.51 -30.30 -15.88
CA GLU A 289 -90.92 -31.69 -15.69
C GLU A 289 -92.26 -32.01 -16.41
N ASN A 290 -92.23 -32.94 -17.37
CA ASN A 290 -93.42 -33.61 -17.93
C ASN A 290 -94.51 -32.69 -18.54
N GLY A 291 -94.13 -31.57 -19.14
CA GLY A 291 -95.05 -30.74 -19.96
C GLY A 291 -96.03 -29.87 -19.17
N GLN A 292 -95.71 -29.50 -17.92
CA GLN A 292 -96.49 -28.51 -17.17
C GLN A 292 -95.97 -27.07 -17.36
N VAL A 293 -96.92 -26.15 -17.54
CA VAL A 293 -96.78 -24.74 -17.94
C VAL A 293 -97.04 -23.81 -16.74
N ASN A 294 -96.45 -24.12 -15.58
CA ASN A 294 -96.61 -23.27 -14.39
C ASN A 294 -95.43 -23.44 -13.43
N ILE A 295 -94.22 -23.24 -13.95
CA ILE A 295 -93.00 -23.19 -13.15
C ILE A 295 -92.98 -21.83 -12.44
N PRO A 296 -92.70 -21.78 -11.13
CA PRO A 296 -92.50 -20.51 -10.45
C PRO A 296 -91.34 -19.73 -11.08
N VAL A 297 -91.53 -18.44 -11.36
CA VAL A 297 -90.48 -17.54 -11.88
C VAL A 297 -89.16 -17.69 -11.09
N GLY A 298 -89.24 -17.88 -9.77
CA GLY A 298 -88.08 -18.12 -8.92
C GLY A 298 -87.22 -19.34 -9.31
N GLU A 299 -87.83 -20.47 -9.70
CA GLU A 299 -87.09 -21.68 -10.12
C GLU A 299 -86.42 -21.47 -11.49
N LEU A 300 -87.08 -20.75 -12.40
CA LEU A 300 -86.53 -20.41 -13.71
C LEU A 300 -85.37 -19.42 -13.61
N THR A 301 -85.51 -18.41 -12.74
CA THR A 301 -84.46 -17.45 -12.42
C THR A 301 -83.26 -18.16 -11.80
N GLU A 302 -83.47 -19.13 -10.92
CA GLU A 302 -82.40 -19.90 -10.28
C GLU A 302 -81.63 -20.77 -11.31
N ALA A 303 -82.34 -21.38 -12.27
CA ALA A 303 -81.71 -22.16 -13.33
C ALA A 303 -80.86 -21.31 -14.29
N ILE A 304 -81.39 -20.19 -14.78
CA ILE A 304 -80.62 -19.27 -15.65
C ILE A 304 -79.48 -18.60 -14.86
N SER A 305 -79.69 -18.32 -13.57
CA SER A 305 -78.65 -17.86 -12.67
C SER A 305 -77.51 -18.86 -12.52
N GLY A 306 -77.82 -20.15 -12.49
CA GLY A 306 -76.82 -21.22 -12.51
C GLY A 306 -75.97 -21.18 -13.78
N VAL A 307 -76.59 -20.99 -14.94
CA VAL A 307 -75.87 -20.86 -16.23
C VAL A 307 -74.97 -19.62 -16.24
N ILE A 308 -75.48 -18.46 -15.87
CA ILE A 308 -74.70 -17.22 -15.82
C ILE A 308 -73.54 -17.33 -14.82
N GLY A 309 -73.76 -17.98 -13.67
CA GLY A 309 -72.71 -18.27 -12.69
C GLY A 309 -71.62 -19.20 -13.23
N ASN A 310 -72.00 -20.22 -14.00
CA ASN A 310 -71.05 -21.12 -14.66
C ASN A 310 -70.23 -20.37 -15.72
N VAL A 311 -70.87 -19.52 -16.53
CA VAL A 311 -70.18 -18.67 -17.52
C VAL A 311 -69.21 -17.71 -16.85
N ALA A 312 -69.64 -17.03 -15.78
CA ALA A 312 -68.77 -16.15 -15.01
C ALA A 312 -67.55 -16.90 -14.44
N THR A 313 -67.73 -18.14 -13.99
CA THR A 313 -66.65 -18.99 -13.49
C THR A 313 -65.71 -19.43 -14.61
N GLN A 314 -66.24 -19.84 -15.76
CA GLN A 314 -65.43 -20.24 -16.93
C GLN A 314 -64.57 -19.09 -17.43
N LEU A 315 -65.16 -17.90 -17.62
CA LEU A 315 -64.44 -16.72 -18.10
C LEU A 315 -63.42 -16.23 -17.08
N SER A 316 -63.76 -16.21 -15.81
CA SER A 316 -62.82 -15.88 -14.73
C SER A 316 -61.64 -16.85 -14.67
N GLY A 317 -61.90 -18.16 -14.85
CA GLY A 317 -60.85 -19.16 -14.98
C GLY A 317 -59.96 -18.95 -16.20
N ALA A 318 -60.54 -18.55 -17.34
CA ALA A 318 -59.78 -18.22 -18.55
C ALA A 318 -58.86 -17.00 -18.35
N PHE A 319 -59.32 -15.96 -17.64
CA PHE A 319 -58.46 -14.85 -17.23
C PHE A 319 -57.31 -15.33 -16.34
N ASP A 320 -57.61 -16.09 -15.29
CA ASP A 320 -56.58 -16.59 -14.37
C ASP A 320 -55.55 -17.46 -15.11
N GLU A 321 -55.98 -18.35 -15.99
CA GLU A 321 -55.10 -19.21 -16.79
C GLU A 321 -54.24 -18.41 -17.76
N ALA A 322 -54.86 -17.49 -18.51
CA ALA A 322 -54.17 -16.64 -19.49
C ALA A 322 -53.03 -15.84 -18.85
N PHE A 323 -53.32 -15.13 -17.76
CA PHE A 323 -52.34 -14.27 -17.10
C PHE A 323 -51.36 -15.03 -16.20
N THR A 324 -51.74 -16.21 -15.69
CA THR A 324 -50.77 -17.12 -15.06
C THR A 324 -49.76 -17.62 -16.09
N GLY A 325 -50.18 -17.86 -17.34
CA GLY A 325 -49.30 -18.15 -18.47
C GLY A 325 -48.23 -17.07 -18.65
N VAL A 326 -48.66 -15.80 -18.67
CA VAL A 326 -47.74 -14.64 -18.81
C VAL A 326 -46.69 -14.58 -17.71
N VAL A 327 -47.11 -14.82 -16.45
CA VAL A 327 -46.19 -14.88 -15.32
C VAL A 327 -45.23 -16.07 -15.45
N GLY A 328 -45.70 -17.20 -15.98
CA GLY A 328 -44.87 -18.36 -16.29
C GLY A 328 -43.80 -18.05 -17.34
N ASP A 329 -44.17 -17.36 -18.43
CA ASP A 329 -43.24 -16.97 -19.49
C ASP A 329 -42.17 -15.99 -18.94
N LEU A 330 -42.58 -14.99 -18.15
CA LEU A 330 -41.66 -14.08 -17.44
C LEU A 330 -40.70 -14.83 -16.49
N GLN A 331 -41.17 -15.85 -15.79
CA GLN A 331 -40.33 -16.69 -14.94
C GLN A 331 -39.34 -17.52 -15.77
N GLY A 332 -39.80 -18.09 -16.88
CA GLY A 332 -38.97 -18.83 -17.84
C GLY A 332 -37.82 -17.99 -18.38
N LEU A 333 -38.03 -16.68 -18.55
CA LEU A 333 -36.99 -15.74 -18.98
C LEU A 333 -35.82 -15.63 -17.98
N LEU A 334 -36.11 -15.75 -16.68
CA LEU A 334 -35.14 -15.67 -15.57
C LEU A 334 -34.45 -17.00 -15.28
N GLU A 335 -34.93 -18.12 -15.81
CA GLU A 335 -34.29 -19.41 -15.63
C GLU A 335 -32.88 -19.40 -16.23
N ALA A 336 -31.99 -20.29 -15.76
CA ALA A 336 -30.61 -20.34 -16.23
C ALA A 336 -30.47 -20.58 -17.73
N ASP A 337 -31.44 -21.30 -18.32
CA ASP A 337 -31.54 -21.54 -19.77
C ASP A 337 -32.45 -20.51 -20.49
N GLY A 338 -33.03 -19.56 -19.74
CA GLY A 338 -33.85 -18.47 -20.25
C GLY A 338 -33.01 -17.38 -20.93
N MET A 339 -33.66 -16.53 -21.74
CA MET A 339 -32.98 -15.47 -22.50
C MET A 339 -32.20 -14.51 -21.61
N LEU A 340 -32.78 -14.08 -20.47
CA LEU A 340 -32.06 -13.22 -19.53
C LEU A 340 -31.03 -14.01 -18.72
N GLY A 341 -31.24 -15.29 -18.45
CA GLY A 341 -30.22 -16.17 -17.88
C GLY A 341 -28.94 -16.21 -18.74
N GLY A 342 -29.09 -16.29 -20.06
CA GLY A 342 -27.98 -16.23 -21.02
C GLY A 342 -27.30 -14.85 -21.07
N LEU A 343 -28.08 -13.78 -21.19
CA LEU A 343 -27.58 -12.41 -21.31
C LEU A 343 -26.89 -11.93 -20.01
N LEU A 344 -27.45 -12.27 -18.85
CA LEU A 344 -26.85 -11.97 -17.54
C LEU A 344 -25.66 -12.90 -17.21
N GLY A 345 -25.71 -14.15 -17.68
CA GLY A 345 -24.74 -15.19 -17.30
C GLY A 345 -23.50 -15.25 -18.18
N ALA A 346 -23.65 -15.11 -19.50
CA ALA A 346 -22.53 -15.19 -20.45
C ALA A 346 -22.07 -13.80 -20.88
N ASP A 347 -22.97 -12.97 -21.41
CA ASP A 347 -22.60 -11.73 -22.07
C ASP A 347 -22.25 -10.61 -21.07
N LEU A 348 -23.03 -10.42 -20.01
CA LEU A 348 -22.71 -9.43 -18.97
C LEU A 348 -21.45 -9.83 -18.18
N VAL A 349 -21.30 -11.12 -17.90
CA VAL A 349 -20.09 -11.65 -17.24
C VAL A 349 -18.88 -11.43 -18.14
N ASP A 350 -18.94 -11.82 -19.41
CA ASP A 350 -17.81 -11.62 -20.34
C ASP A 350 -17.53 -10.12 -20.57
N GLY A 351 -18.56 -9.29 -20.69
CA GLY A 351 -18.43 -7.84 -20.84
C GLY A 351 -17.84 -7.13 -19.61
N VAL A 352 -18.03 -7.65 -18.40
CA VAL A 352 -17.49 -7.07 -17.15
C VAL A 352 -16.15 -7.68 -16.75
N ILE A 353 -16.07 -9.01 -16.69
CA ILE A 353 -14.91 -9.79 -16.18
C ILE A 353 -14.17 -10.60 -17.24
N GLY A 354 -14.68 -10.68 -18.48
CA GLY A 354 -13.98 -11.35 -19.59
C GLY A 354 -12.66 -10.68 -19.94
N GLU A 355 -11.81 -11.37 -20.70
CA GLU A 355 -10.47 -10.91 -21.06
C GLU A 355 -10.49 -9.58 -21.82
N ASP A 356 -11.52 -9.37 -22.65
CA ASP A 356 -11.80 -8.12 -23.37
C ASP A 356 -12.85 -7.23 -22.67
N GLY A 357 -13.40 -7.70 -21.55
CA GLY A 357 -14.38 -6.96 -20.75
C GLY A 357 -13.75 -5.79 -20.00
N LEU A 358 -14.56 -5.01 -19.27
CA LEU A 358 -14.12 -3.77 -18.62
C LEU A 358 -12.96 -3.99 -17.63
N LEU A 359 -13.01 -5.08 -16.86
CA LEU A 359 -11.94 -5.46 -15.94
C LEU A 359 -10.80 -6.20 -16.65
N GLY A 360 -11.07 -6.95 -17.72
CA GLY A 360 -10.03 -7.53 -18.56
C GLY A 360 -9.18 -6.47 -19.26
N GLY A 361 -9.81 -5.43 -19.81
CA GLY A 361 -9.17 -4.25 -20.36
C GLY A 361 -8.47 -3.37 -19.32
N LEU A 362 -8.86 -3.44 -18.04
CA LEU A 362 -8.14 -2.77 -16.95
C LEU A 362 -6.95 -3.61 -16.47
N THR A 363 -7.15 -4.90 -16.16
CA THR A 363 -6.23 -5.76 -15.40
C THR A 363 -5.48 -6.80 -16.23
N GLY A 364 -5.95 -7.07 -17.45
CA GLY A 364 -5.35 -8.06 -18.35
C GLY A 364 -3.95 -7.67 -18.81
N GLY A 365 -3.21 -8.64 -19.38
CA GLY A 365 -1.80 -8.45 -19.76
C GLY A 365 -1.56 -7.32 -20.77
N GLY A 366 -2.56 -6.97 -21.59
CA GLY A 366 -2.55 -5.80 -22.49
C GLY A 366 -3.43 -4.63 -22.02
N GLY A 367 -4.06 -4.75 -20.85
CA GLY A 367 -4.93 -3.74 -20.28
C GLY A 367 -4.19 -2.53 -19.72
N LEU A 368 -4.91 -1.51 -19.25
CA LEU A 368 -4.32 -0.27 -18.72
C LEU A 368 -3.29 -0.52 -17.59
N LEU A 369 -3.58 -1.45 -16.68
CA LEU A 369 -2.64 -1.85 -15.63
C LEU A 369 -1.53 -2.74 -16.16
N GLY A 370 -1.81 -3.62 -17.14
CA GLY A 370 -0.77 -4.40 -17.81
C GLY A 370 0.25 -3.49 -18.51
N GLY A 371 -0.22 -2.49 -19.25
CA GLY A 371 0.63 -1.49 -19.91
C GLY A 371 1.27 -0.48 -18.96
N LEU A 372 0.76 -0.30 -17.74
CA LEU A 372 1.38 0.58 -16.74
C LEU A 372 2.37 -0.19 -15.84
N LEU A 373 1.98 -1.34 -15.30
CA LEU A 373 2.69 -2.09 -14.26
C LEU A 373 3.38 -3.36 -14.77
N GLY A 374 3.06 -3.82 -15.99
CA GLY A 374 3.71 -4.98 -16.59
C GLY A 374 5.21 -4.77 -16.77
N GLU A 375 5.93 -5.86 -17.04
CA GLU A 375 7.38 -5.87 -17.25
C GLU A 375 7.79 -4.93 -18.39
N ASP A 376 7.02 -4.93 -19.49
CA ASP A 376 7.17 -3.99 -20.62
C ASP A 376 6.35 -2.70 -20.46
N GLY A 377 5.65 -2.53 -19.34
CA GLY A 377 4.80 -1.38 -19.07
C GLY A 377 5.60 -0.12 -18.72
N LEU A 378 4.94 1.02 -18.52
CA LEU A 378 5.60 2.29 -18.18
C LEU A 378 6.45 2.21 -16.90
N VAL A 379 5.92 1.58 -15.85
CA VAL A 379 6.62 1.38 -14.58
C VAL A 379 7.69 0.30 -14.72
N GLY A 380 7.42 -0.80 -15.43
CA GLY A 380 8.41 -1.84 -15.72
C GLY A 380 9.60 -1.32 -16.54
N SER A 381 9.34 -0.56 -17.61
CA SER A 381 10.36 0.11 -18.42
C SER A 381 11.13 1.20 -17.67
N LEU A 382 10.56 1.73 -16.59
CA LEU A 382 11.21 2.74 -15.75
C LEU A 382 12.04 2.10 -14.63
N LEU A 383 11.52 1.07 -13.95
CA LEU A 383 12.07 0.47 -12.74
C LEU A 383 12.75 -0.89 -12.92
N GLY A 384 12.48 -1.58 -14.03
CA GLY A 384 13.04 -2.90 -14.33
C GLY A 384 14.56 -2.85 -14.42
N GLU A 385 15.21 -4.03 -14.38
CA GLU A 385 16.67 -4.14 -14.41
C GLU A 385 17.26 -3.47 -15.66
N ASP A 386 16.61 -3.61 -16.81
CA ASP A 386 16.96 -2.94 -18.08
C ASP A 386 16.26 -1.58 -18.28
N GLY A 387 15.46 -1.15 -17.30
CA GLY A 387 14.71 0.09 -17.34
C GLY A 387 15.58 1.33 -17.11
N LEU A 388 15.02 2.52 -17.30
CA LEU A 388 15.78 3.78 -17.18
C LEU A 388 16.44 3.98 -15.80
N LEU A 389 15.74 3.63 -14.71
CA LEU A 389 16.33 3.67 -13.37
C LEU A 389 17.21 2.45 -13.07
N GLY A 390 16.91 1.27 -13.64
CA GLY A 390 17.80 0.10 -13.58
C GLY A 390 19.17 0.38 -14.20
N GLY A 391 19.19 0.96 -15.41
CA GLY A 391 20.41 1.41 -16.08
C GLY A 391 21.07 2.65 -15.46
N LEU A 392 20.35 3.43 -14.64
CA LEU A 392 20.92 4.54 -13.88
C LEU A 392 21.55 4.06 -12.56
N LEU A 393 20.86 3.21 -11.80
CA LEU A 393 21.18 2.83 -10.41
C LEU A 393 21.81 1.44 -10.26
N GLY A 394 21.68 0.56 -11.26
CA GLY A 394 22.25 -0.78 -11.25
C GLY A 394 23.77 -0.77 -11.07
N GLY A 395 24.35 -1.90 -10.67
CA GLY A 395 25.79 -2.02 -10.40
C GLY A 395 26.67 -1.59 -11.57
N ASP A 396 26.23 -1.88 -12.80
CA ASP A 396 26.87 -1.47 -14.05
C ASP A 396 26.25 -0.20 -14.67
N GLY A 397 25.26 0.39 -14.01
CA GLY A 397 24.56 1.59 -14.44
C GLY A 397 25.39 2.86 -14.25
N LEU A 398 24.91 4.00 -14.75
CA LEU A 398 25.67 5.27 -14.72
C LEU A 398 26.09 5.72 -13.31
N LEU A 399 25.24 5.56 -12.30
CA LEU A 399 25.58 5.83 -10.90
C LEU A 399 26.38 4.68 -10.28
N GLY A 400 26.13 3.43 -10.65
CA GLY A 400 26.94 2.29 -10.22
C GLY A 400 28.40 2.39 -10.68
N GLY A 401 28.61 2.71 -11.96
CA GLY A 401 29.93 2.99 -12.54
C GLY A 401 30.54 4.33 -12.10
N LEU A 402 29.76 5.22 -11.49
CA LEU A 402 30.28 6.46 -10.91
C LEU A 402 30.66 6.29 -9.44
N LEU A 403 29.78 5.71 -8.62
CA LEU A 403 29.87 5.66 -7.16
C LEU A 403 30.30 4.29 -6.62
N GLY A 404 30.26 3.23 -7.43
CA GLY A 404 30.68 1.89 -7.06
C GLY A 404 32.17 1.84 -6.70
N GLY A 405 32.59 0.76 -6.04
CA GLY A 405 33.97 0.60 -5.55
C GLY A 405 35.04 0.75 -6.64
N ASP A 406 34.74 0.25 -7.84
CA ASP A 406 35.60 0.38 -9.03
C ASP A 406 35.18 1.54 -9.95
N GLY A 407 34.15 2.29 -9.56
CA GLY A 407 33.61 3.42 -10.31
C GLY A 407 34.50 4.67 -10.23
N LEU A 408 34.18 5.73 -10.97
CA LEU A 408 35.05 6.92 -11.06
C LEU A 408 35.36 7.57 -9.70
N VAL A 409 34.38 7.57 -8.78
CA VAL A 409 34.51 8.09 -7.41
C VAL A 409 35.15 7.06 -6.49
N GLY A 410 34.81 5.78 -6.64
CA GLY A 410 35.45 4.68 -5.91
C GLY A 410 36.95 4.58 -6.22
N GLY A 411 37.34 4.70 -7.49
CA GLY A 411 38.73 4.78 -7.94
C GLY A 411 39.42 6.11 -7.64
N LEU A 412 38.67 7.16 -7.26
CA LEU A 412 39.25 8.42 -6.78
C LEU A 412 39.47 8.40 -5.27
N LEU A 413 38.53 7.86 -4.49
CA LEU A 413 38.49 7.96 -3.02
C LEU A 413 38.79 6.65 -2.28
N GLY A 414 38.70 5.51 -2.96
CA GLY A 414 38.99 4.20 -2.39
C GLY A 414 40.43 4.09 -1.92
N GLY A 415 40.73 3.06 -1.12
CA GLY A 415 42.05 2.88 -0.49
C GLY A 415 43.21 2.91 -1.49
N ASP A 416 43.00 2.32 -2.67
CA ASP A 416 43.97 2.30 -3.78
C ASP A 416 43.73 3.40 -4.82
N GLY A 417 42.72 4.25 -4.60
CA GLY A 417 42.34 5.34 -5.49
C GLY A 417 43.27 6.54 -5.41
N LEU A 418 43.12 7.52 -6.29
CA LEU A 418 44.04 8.67 -6.39
C LEU A 418 44.22 9.46 -5.06
N VAL A 419 43.13 9.65 -4.31
CA VAL A 419 43.16 10.29 -2.98
C VAL A 419 43.60 9.32 -1.90
N GLY A 420 43.17 8.05 -1.96
CA GLY A 420 43.58 7.00 -1.03
C GLY A 420 45.08 6.70 -1.10
N GLY A 421 45.65 6.60 -2.29
CA GLY A 421 47.09 6.47 -2.54
C GLY A 421 47.89 7.75 -2.29
N LEU A 422 47.24 8.91 -2.17
CA LEU A 422 47.91 10.15 -1.74
C LEU A 422 47.92 10.27 -0.21
N LEU A 423 46.81 9.97 0.47
CA LEU A 423 46.59 10.27 1.89
C LEU A 423 46.53 9.04 2.82
N GLY A 424 46.40 7.84 2.27
CA GLY A 424 46.40 6.58 3.02
C GLY A 424 47.72 6.34 3.73
N GLY A 425 47.74 5.40 4.69
CA GLY A 425 48.91 5.11 5.53
C GLY A 425 50.18 4.84 4.72
N ASP A 426 50.04 4.12 3.60
CA ASP A 426 51.12 3.81 2.66
C ASP A 426 51.19 4.78 1.47
N GLY A 427 50.31 5.78 1.44
CA GLY A 427 50.24 6.79 0.38
C GLY A 427 51.35 7.82 0.46
N LEU A 428 51.51 8.68 -0.55
CA LEU A 428 52.62 9.66 -0.61
C LEU A 428 52.75 10.55 0.65
N VAL A 429 51.63 11.01 1.20
CA VAL A 429 51.61 11.81 2.44
C VAL A 429 51.76 10.93 3.68
N GLY A 430 51.12 9.75 3.70
CA GLY A 430 51.24 8.78 4.80
C GLY A 430 52.66 8.22 4.95
N GLY A 431 53.32 7.83 3.86
CA GLY A 431 54.71 7.38 3.82
C GLY A 431 55.72 8.51 4.03
N LEU A 432 55.32 9.78 3.94
CA LEU A 432 56.16 10.90 4.32
C LEU A 432 56.05 11.23 5.82
N LEU A 433 54.82 11.29 6.35
CA LEU A 433 54.52 11.81 7.69
C LEU A 433 54.20 10.75 8.74
N GLY A 434 53.93 9.51 8.32
CA GLY A 434 53.66 8.37 9.20
C GLY A 434 54.85 8.05 10.10
N GLY A 435 54.62 7.26 11.15
CA GLY A 435 55.65 6.91 12.14
C GLY A 435 56.90 6.29 11.53
N ASP A 436 56.73 5.44 10.53
CA ASP A 436 57.82 4.81 9.75
C ASP A 436 58.16 5.59 8.46
N GLY A 437 57.47 6.71 8.23
CA GLY A 437 57.66 7.54 7.06
C GLY A 437 58.96 8.35 7.11
N LEU A 438 59.34 8.98 6.01
CA LEU A 438 60.62 9.71 5.88
C LEU A 438 60.85 10.74 7.01
N VAL A 439 59.80 11.45 7.43
CA VAL A 439 59.85 12.41 8.53
C VAL A 439 59.74 11.72 9.89
N GLY A 440 58.86 10.72 10.02
CA GLY A 440 58.71 9.92 11.25
C GLY A 440 59.99 9.17 11.62
N GLY A 441 60.67 8.55 10.66
CA GLY A 441 61.95 7.87 10.84
C GLY A 441 63.16 8.81 11.00
N LEU A 442 63.03 10.09 10.67
CA LEU A 442 64.06 11.10 10.97
C LEU A 442 63.93 11.62 12.41
N LEU A 443 62.69 11.83 12.87
CA LEU A 443 62.36 12.58 14.09
C LEU A 443 61.84 11.71 15.24
N GLY A 444 61.42 10.49 14.95
CA GLY A 444 60.94 9.54 15.95
C GLY A 444 62.01 9.23 16.99
N GLY A 445 61.60 8.64 18.12
CA GLY A 445 62.52 8.32 19.22
C GLY A 445 63.72 7.48 18.78
N ASP A 446 63.49 6.55 17.84
CA ASP A 446 64.52 5.70 17.24
C ASP A 446 65.08 6.25 15.91
N GLY A 447 64.59 7.41 15.48
CA GLY A 447 65.01 8.07 14.25
C GLY A 447 66.39 8.69 14.36
N LEU A 448 67.00 9.10 13.24
CA LEU A 448 68.38 9.62 13.24
C LEU A 448 68.60 10.79 14.23
N VAL A 449 67.62 11.68 14.39
CA VAL A 449 67.70 12.79 15.33
C VAL A 449 67.42 12.32 16.76
N GLY A 450 66.43 11.44 16.95
CA GLY A 450 66.11 10.82 18.23
C GLY A 450 67.27 9.99 18.80
N GLY A 451 67.93 9.17 17.98
CA GLY A 451 69.11 8.40 18.35
C GLY A 451 70.39 9.22 18.54
N LEU A 452 70.43 10.47 18.06
CA LEU A 452 71.56 11.36 18.30
C LEU A 452 71.39 12.15 19.61
N LEU A 453 70.19 12.70 19.83
CA LEU A 453 69.90 13.67 20.91
C LEU A 453 69.05 13.12 22.05
N GLY A 454 68.44 11.96 21.87
CA GLY A 454 67.64 11.30 22.91
C GLY A 454 68.47 10.96 24.13
N GLU A 455 67.79 10.62 25.23
CA GLU A 455 68.41 10.29 26.51
C GLU A 455 69.41 9.12 26.36
N ASP A 456 69.04 8.09 25.59
CA ASP A 456 69.89 6.96 25.22
C ASP A 456 70.71 7.21 23.93
N GLY A 457 70.59 8.40 23.36
CA GLY A 457 71.28 8.79 22.14
C GLY A 457 72.76 9.06 22.37
N LEU A 458 73.52 9.17 21.28
CA LEU A 458 74.98 9.39 21.35
C LEU A 458 75.38 10.57 22.24
N VAL A 459 74.65 11.69 22.16
CA VAL A 459 74.91 12.88 22.97
C VAL A 459 74.40 12.67 24.40
N GLY A 460 73.16 12.19 24.57
CA GLY A 460 72.55 11.94 25.88
C GLY A 460 73.37 10.97 26.73
N GLY A 461 73.72 9.81 26.17
CA GLY A 461 74.54 8.80 26.83
C GLY A 461 75.97 9.25 27.14
N LEU A 462 76.59 10.07 26.28
CA LEU A 462 77.91 10.64 26.57
C LEU A 462 77.84 11.63 27.74
N THR A 463 76.81 12.48 27.77
CA THR A 463 76.63 13.43 28.87
C THR A 463 76.29 12.73 30.19
N GLY A 464 75.40 11.74 30.17
CA GLY A 464 75.05 10.97 31.35
C GLY A 464 76.24 10.16 31.89
N GLY A 465 76.93 9.41 31.02
CA GLY A 465 78.09 8.61 31.42
C GLY A 465 79.29 9.42 31.94
N LEU A 466 79.41 10.71 31.59
CA LEU A 466 80.46 11.58 32.09
C LEU A 466 80.06 12.30 33.39
N LEU A 467 78.84 12.83 33.44
CA LEU A 467 78.43 13.83 34.44
C LEU A 467 77.47 13.30 35.51
N ASP A 468 76.84 12.15 35.31
CA ASP A 468 75.94 11.59 36.32
C ASP A 468 76.71 11.13 37.56
N GLY A 469 75.99 10.92 38.66
CA GLY A 469 76.55 10.52 39.96
C GLY A 469 77.36 9.22 39.91
N ASP A 470 77.00 8.31 39.01
CA ASP A 470 77.72 7.06 38.73
C ASP A 470 78.68 7.18 37.53
N GLY A 471 78.68 8.34 36.86
CA GLY A 471 79.54 8.64 35.72
C GLY A 471 80.99 8.83 36.13
N LEU A 472 81.88 9.01 35.15
CA LEU A 472 83.33 9.09 35.41
C LEU A 472 83.70 10.21 36.40
N VAL A 473 83.04 11.37 36.31
CA VAL A 473 83.27 12.48 37.25
C VAL A 473 82.68 12.16 38.62
N GLY A 474 81.47 11.59 38.66
CA GLY A 474 80.81 11.14 39.88
C GLY A 474 81.61 10.06 40.64
N GLY A 475 82.12 9.04 39.95
CA GLY A 475 82.95 8.00 40.56
C GLY A 475 84.35 8.45 40.99
N LEU A 476 84.86 9.57 40.47
CA LEU A 476 86.13 10.13 40.92
C LEU A 476 85.95 11.05 42.14
N LEU A 477 84.98 11.97 42.07
CA LEU A 477 84.82 13.07 43.01
C LEU A 477 83.65 12.91 43.99
N GLY A 478 82.75 11.97 43.73
CA GLY A 478 81.61 11.69 44.60
C GLY A 478 82.06 11.20 45.96
N ASP A 479 81.13 11.23 46.92
CA ASP A 479 81.40 10.89 48.32
C ASP A 479 81.91 9.44 48.47
N ASP A 480 81.41 8.52 47.65
CA ASP A 480 81.88 7.13 47.53
C ASP A 480 82.96 6.93 46.45
N GLY A 481 83.36 8.02 45.79
CA GLY A 481 84.34 8.01 44.71
C GLY A 481 85.77 7.82 45.21
N LEU A 482 86.72 7.66 44.30
CA LEU A 482 88.14 7.46 44.64
C LEU A 482 88.70 8.54 45.57
N VAL A 483 88.36 9.81 45.31
CA VAL A 483 88.81 10.93 46.15
C VAL A 483 88.03 10.97 47.46
N GLY A 484 86.70 10.76 47.41
CA GLY A 484 85.82 10.67 48.57
C GLY A 484 86.24 9.57 49.55
N GLY A 485 86.52 8.36 49.07
CA GLY A 485 86.99 7.24 49.89
C GLY A 485 88.43 7.37 50.40
N LEU A 486 89.26 8.24 49.83
CA LEU A 486 90.60 8.52 50.35
C LEU A 486 90.58 9.57 51.45
N LEU A 487 89.85 10.67 51.24
CA LEU A 487 89.88 11.88 52.06
C LEU A 487 88.65 12.07 52.95
N GLY A 488 87.58 11.33 52.69
CA GLY A 488 86.34 11.39 53.47
C GLY A 488 86.57 10.99 54.93
N GLY A 489 85.61 11.33 55.78
CA GLY A 489 85.69 11.08 57.23
C GLY A 489 85.97 9.62 57.58
N ASP A 490 85.38 8.70 56.82
CA ASP A 490 85.58 7.25 56.95
C ASP A 490 86.64 6.70 55.97
N GLY A 491 87.25 7.58 55.18
CA GLY A 491 88.25 7.22 54.19
C GLY A 491 89.59 6.83 54.80
N LEU A 492 90.51 6.32 53.99
CA LEU A 492 91.83 5.84 54.45
C LEU A 492 92.59 6.87 55.29
N VAL A 493 92.58 8.15 54.89
CA VAL A 493 93.25 9.23 55.63
C VAL A 493 92.46 9.59 56.88
N GLY A 494 91.12 9.67 56.77
CA GLY A 494 90.20 9.90 57.89
C GLY A 494 90.35 8.84 58.99
N GLY A 495 90.38 7.55 58.64
CA GLY A 495 90.57 6.44 59.58
C GLY A 495 91.99 6.31 60.14
N LEU A 496 93.01 6.90 59.52
CA LEU A 496 94.37 6.91 60.06
C LEU A 496 94.58 8.06 61.05
N LEU A 497 94.16 9.27 60.66
CA LEU A 497 94.45 10.53 61.36
C LEU A 497 93.29 11.09 62.16
N GLY A 498 92.07 10.63 61.90
CA GLY A 498 90.88 11.06 62.62
C GLY A 498 90.97 10.76 64.11
N ASP A 499 90.09 11.39 64.88
CA ASP A 499 90.09 11.31 66.34
C ASP A 499 89.91 9.87 66.83
N ASP A 500 89.11 9.06 66.12
CA ASP A 500 88.94 7.61 66.33
C ASP A 500 89.94 6.73 65.54
N GLY A 501 90.80 7.37 64.75
CA GLY A 501 91.75 6.71 63.89
C GLY A 501 92.94 6.12 64.65
N LEU A 502 93.74 5.30 63.96
CA LEU A 502 94.87 4.59 64.60
C LEU A 502 95.85 5.54 65.29
N VAL A 503 96.18 6.68 64.65
CA VAL A 503 97.09 7.67 65.23
C VAL A 503 96.40 8.45 66.34
N GLY A 504 95.16 8.91 66.11
CA GLY A 504 94.37 9.65 67.10
C GLY A 504 94.16 8.86 68.40
N GLY A 505 93.84 7.57 68.28
CA GLY A 505 93.66 6.68 69.43
C GLY A 505 94.95 6.42 70.22
N VAL A 506 96.09 6.23 69.54
CA VAL A 506 97.38 6.01 70.21
C VAL A 506 97.86 7.27 70.94
N THR A 507 97.78 8.43 70.30
CA THR A 507 98.19 9.70 70.92
C THR A 507 97.24 10.08 72.06
N GLY A 508 95.94 9.92 71.85
CA GLY A 508 94.91 10.12 72.88
C GLY A 508 95.13 9.22 74.10
N GLY A 509 95.47 7.94 73.89
CA GLY A 509 95.80 7.01 74.98
C GLY A 509 97.08 7.38 75.74
N LEU A 510 98.16 7.73 75.02
CA LEU A 510 99.46 8.00 75.63
C LEU A 510 99.50 9.32 76.42
N LEU A 511 98.79 10.34 75.93
CA LEU A 511 98.71 11.69 76.50
C LEU A 511 97.49 11.92 77.40
N SER A 512 96.62 10.92 77.54
CA SER A 512 95.50 11.00 78.48
C SER A 512 96.01 11.25 79.91
N ASN A 513 95.17 11.85 80.75
CA ASN A 513 95.53 12.13 82.14
C ASN A 513 95.86 10.86 82.97
N ASP A 514 95.41 9.69 82.49
CA ASP A 514 95.70 8.37 83.04
C ASP A 514 96.89 7.68 82.32
N GLY A 515 97.52 8.38 81.38
CA GLY A 515 98.48 7.87 80.42
C GLY A 515 99.88 7.64 80.98
N LEU A 516 100.63 6.81 80.27
CA LEU A 516 101.93 6.26 80.69
C LEU A 516 103.00 7.32 80.99
N VAL A 517 102.88 8.51 80.41
CA VAL A 517 103.84 9.63 80.59
C VAL A 517 103.61 10.42 81.88
N SER A 518 102.40 10.35 82.47
CA SER A 518 102.05 11.04 83.72
C SER A 518 102.91 10.58 84.93
N GLY A 519 103.37 9.33 84.93
CA GLY A 519 104.04 8.71 86.07
C GLY A 519 105.58 8.80 86.14
N ILE A 520 106.25 9.49 85.20
CA ILE A 520 107.72 9.49 85.11
C ILE A 520 108.28 10.84 85.63
N GLU A 521 108.64 10.90 86.92
CA GLU A 521 109.39 12.03 87.50
C GLU A 521 110.90 11.93 87.18
N LEU A 522 111.43 13.03 86.64
CA LEU A 522 112.73 13.17 86.00
C LEU A 522 113.83 13.57 87.01
N VAL A 523 115.00 12.93 86.99
CA VAL A 523 116.20 13.44 87.69
C VAL A 523 117.21 13.96 86.65
N GLY A 524 117.46 15.28 86.67
CA GLY A 524 118.40 15.99 85.80
C GLY A 524 119.85 16.01 86.30
N ALA A 525 120.80 16.19 85.37
CA ALA A 525 122.18 15.67 85.41
C ALA A 525 123.27 16.45 86.17
N ASN A 526 122.97 17.49 86.97
CA ASN A 526 124.00 18.30 87.66
C ASN A 526 123.76 18.47 89.17
N ASN A 527 122.98 17.58 89.78
CA ASN A 527 122.57 17.71 91.18
C ASN A 527 121.87 19.05 91.50
N GLU A 528 121.33 19.73 90.47
CA GLU A 528 120.30 20.73 90.64
C GLU A 528 118.95 20.04 90.52
N LEU A 529 118.25 19.99 91.64
CA LEU A 529 116.83 19.67 91.71
C LEU A 529 116.09 20.79 90.99
N VAL A 530 115.84 20.65 89.69
CA VAL A 530 114.80 21.44 89.02
C VAL A 530 113.50 20.81 89.42
N ILE A 531 112.87 21.37 90.45
CA ILE A 531 111.44 21.11 90.71
C ILE A 531 110.72 21.67 89.48
N PRO A 532 110.07 20.84 88.65
CA PRO A 532 109.25 21.38 87.57
C PRO A 532 108.10 22.14 88.22
N GLU A 533 108.07 23.45 88.00
CA GLU A 533 106.90 24.26 88.30
C GLU A 533 105.84 23.85 87.27
N VAL A 534 104.90 23.02 87.73
CA VAL A 534 103.74 22.55 86.99
C VAL A 534 102.91 23.77 86.59
N ALA A 535 102.66 23.90 85.29
CA ALA A 535 101.55 24.69 84.76
C ALA A 535 100.40 23.75 84.41
#